data_AF-A0A1A8L2H3-F1
#
_entry.id   AF-A0A1A8L2H3-F1
#
_cell.length_a   1.000
_cell.length_b   1.000
_cell.length_c   1.000
_cell.angle_alpha   90.00
_cell.angle_beta   90.00
_cell.angle_gamma   90.00
#
_symmetry.space_group_name_H-M   'P 1'
#
loop_
_entity.id
_entity.type
_entity.pdbx_description
1 polymer ?
#
loop_
_entity_poly.entity_id
_entity_poly.type
_entity_poly.pdbx_seq_one_letter_code
_entity_poly.pdbx_strand_id
1 'polypeptide(L)'
;PAFQKNLEVGPFETVNIYPLMCHILGIQPEVNDGHLSVTKHMLVISDSRGSGDEKTNYLKNAFTGLAAVAGFLVVTFIAIMSQKMLKRKHKNKRSD
;
A
#
# COMPACT_ATOMS: atom_id res chain seq x y z
N PRO A 1 15.04 12.14 -9.62
CA PRO A 1 14.90 13.29 -10.56
C PRO A 1 13.46 13.32 -11.09
N ALA A 2 12.85 14.51 -11.19
CA ALA A 2 11.40 14.62 -11.46
C ALA A 2 11.03 14.61 -12.95
N PHE A 3 11.91 15.07 -13.83
CA PHE A 3 11.65 15.20 -15.27
C PHE A 3 12.01 13.95 -16.07
N GLN A 4 11.28 13.72 -17.16
CA GLN A 4 11.64 12.75 -18.18
C GLN A 4 12.96 13.14 -18.86
N LYS A 5 13.73 12.14 -19.27
CA LYS A 5 15.03 12.35 -19.93
C LYS A 5 14.82 12.47 -21.44
N ASN A 6 15.58 13.35 -22.08
CA ASN A 6 15.60 13.56 -23.54
C ASN A 6 14.20 13.85 -24.12
N LEU A 7 13.34 14.50 -23.35
CA LEU A 7 12.02 14.95 -23.81
C LEU A 7 12.14 16.39 -24.29
N GLU A 8 11.83 16.61 -25.56
CA GLU A 8 11.58 17.95 -26.11
C GLU A 8 10.08 18.24 -26.01
N VAL A 9 9.73 19.45 -25.59
CA VAL A 9 8.34 19.88 -25.41
C VAL A 9 8.09 21.16 -26.18
N GLY A 10 6.85 21.31 -26.65
CA GLY A 10 6.41 22.54 -27.30
C GLY A 10 6.41 23.74 -26.34
N PRO A 11 6.23 24.96 -26.89
CA PRO A 11 6.15 26.17 -26.08
C PRO A 11 4.94 26.14 -25.14
N PHE A 12 5.09 26.78 -23.99
CA PHE A 12 4.02 26.96 -23.01
C PHE A 12 4.24 28.26 -22.23
N GLU A 13 3.17 28.77 -21.63
CA GLU A 13 3.22 30.02 -20.86
C GLU A 13 3.99 29.85 -19.55
N THR A 14 4.81 30.86 -19.21
CA THR A 14 5.68 30.85 -18.02
C THR A 14 4.89 30.79 -16.71
N VAL A 15 3.62 31.20 -16.70
CA VAL A 15 2.71 31.06 -15.55
C VAL A 15 2.61 29.62 -15.05
N ASN A 16 2.79 28.62 -15.94
CA ASN A 16 2.73 27.20 -15.58
C ASN A 16 3.97 26.68 -14.84
N ILE A 17 5.03 27.50 -14.72
CA ILE A 17 6.27 27.12 -14.02
C ILE A 17 6.06 27.09 -12.51
N TYR A 18 5.32 28.05 -11.94
CA TYR A 18 5.06 28.08 -10.50
C TYR A 18 4.39 26.79 -9.97
N PRO A 19 3.22 26.34 -10.49
CA PRO A 19 2.60 25.10 -10.04
C PRO A 19 3.46 23.85 -10.32
N LEU A 20 4.28 23.87 -11.38
CA LEU A 20 5.26 22.81 -11.66
C LEU A 20 6.34 22.72 -10.57
N MET A 21 6.92 23.85 -10.17
CA MET A 21 7.92 23.90 -9.10
C MET A 21 7.33 23.42 -7.78
N CYS A 22 6.13 23.91 -7.42
CA CYS A 22 5.43 23.47 -6.21
C CYS A 22 5.24 21.95 -6.21
N HIS A 23 4.84 21.38 -7.33
CA HIS A 23 4.69 19.93 -7.47
C HIS A 23 6.01 19.17 -7.26
N ILE A 24 7.13 19.65 -7.84
CA ILE A 24 8.45 19.02 -7.68
C ILE A 24 8.94 19.10 -6.22
N LEU A 25 8.63 20.20 -5.53
CA LEU A 25 8.99 20.43 -4.13
C LEU A 25 8.04 19.73 -3.14
N GLY A 26 6.94 19.15 -3.61
CA GLY A 26 5.94 18.50 -2.76
C GLY A 26 5.13 19.47 -1.89
N ILE A 27 4.99 20.72 -2.33
CA ILE A 27 4.22 21.75 -1.62
C ILE A 27 2.95 22.12 -2.40
N GLN A 28 1.94 22.60 -1.69
CA GLN A 28 0.70 23.08 -2.30
C GLN A 28 0.92 24.48 -2.90
N PRO A 29 0.63 24.70 -4.20
CA PRO A 29 0.65 26.04 -4.76
C PRO A 29 -0.49 26.90 -4.20
N GLU A 30 -0.19 28.17 -3.95
CA GLU A 30 -1.18 29.23 -3.69
C GLU A 30 -1.96 29.56 -4.98
N VAL A 31 -3.03 30.37 -4.86
CA VAL A 31 -3.86 30.78 -6.02
C VAL A 31 -3.02 31.53 -7.04
N ASN A 32 -3.02 31.06 -8.29
CA ASN A 32 -2.28 31.61 -9.41
C ASN A 32 -2.96 31.22 -10.74
N ASP A 33 -2.56 31.87 -11.84
CA ASP A 33 -3.14 31.66 -13.18
C ASP A 33 -2.54 30.48 -13.96
N GLY A 34 -1.57 29.76 -13.37
CA GLY A 34 -0.92 28.62 -13.99
C GLY A 34 -1.61 27.29 -13.71
N HIS A 35 -1.41 26.32 -14.61
CA HIS A 35 -1.96 24.97 -14.47
C HIS A 35 -0.90 23.88 -14.60
N LEU A 36 -0.79 23.02 -13.58
CA LEU A 36 0.12 21.87 -13.59
C LEU A 36 -0.18 20.89 -14.74
N SER A 37 -1.43 20.79 -15.19
CA SER A 37 -1.81 19.89 -16.29
C SER A 37 -1.03 20.13 -17.58
N VAL A 38 -0.66 21.39 -17.85
CA VAL A 38 0.11 21.79 -19.03
C VAL A 38 1.51 21.18 -19.01
N THR A 39 2.14 21.11 -17.83
CA THR A 39 3.54 20.67 -17.67
C THR A 39 3.68 19.27 -17.09
N LYS A 40 2.59 18.65 -16.65
CA LYS A 40 2.57 17.31 -16.04
C LYS A 40 3.18 16.23 -16.93
N HIS A 41 3.02 16.35 -18.25
CA HIS A 41 3.56 15.41 -19.22
C HIS A 41 5.10 15.44 -19.30
N MET A 42 5.76 16.47 -18.74
CA MET A 42 7.23 16.54 -18.65
C MET A 42 7.79 15.70 -17.52
N LEU A 43 6.95 15.33 -16.55
CA LEU A 43 7.36 14.63 -15.35
C LEU A 43 7.36 13.12 -15.58
N VAL A 44 8.28 12.43 -14.90
CA VAL A 44 8.19 10.97 -14.79
C VAL A 44 6.88 10.67 -14.06
N ILE A 45 6.13 9.66 -14.53
CA ILE A 45 4.97 9.12 -13.83
C ILE A 45 5.46 8.51 -12.53
N SER A 46 5.67 9.37 -11.55
CA SER A 46 5.70 9.01 -10.16
C SER A 46 4.23 8.89 -9.84
N ASP A 47 3.75 7.70 -9.49
CA ASP A 47 2.46 7.56 -8.84
C ASP A 47 2.44 8.56 -7.68
N SER A 48 1.90 9.74 -7.92
CA SER A 48 1.77 10.83 -6.96
C SER A 48 0.59 10.46 -6.08
N ARG A 49 0.73 9.31 -5.40
CA ARG A 49 -0.11 8.83 -4.33
C ARG A 49 0.59 9.15 -3.02
N GLY A 50 0.83 10.43 -2.77
CA GLY A 50 1.09 10.96 -1.42
C GLY A 50 -0.10 10.77 -0.45
N SER A 51 -1.15 10.06 -0.86
CA SER A 51 -2.30 9.69 -0.03
C SER A 51 -2.71 8.21 -0.17
N GLY A 52 -1.95 7.44 -0.97
CA GLY A 52 -2.29 6.07 -1.34
C GLY A 52 -1.18 5.06 -1.06
N ASP A 53 -0.14 5.43 -0.30
CA ASP A 53 0.88 4.50 0.20
C ASP A 53 0.63 4.15 1.68
N GLU A 54 0.21 5.12 2.49
CA GLU A 54 -0.23 4.91 3.89
C GLU A 54 -1.38 3.90 3.98
N LYS A 55 -2.50 4.14 3.27
CA LYS A 55 -3.70 3.28 3.38
C LYS A 55 -3.45 1.84 2.94
N THR A 56 -2.67 1.63 1.89
CA THR A 56 -2.29 0.30 1.39
C THR A 56 -1.43 -0.46 2.39
N ASN A 57 -0.49 0.22 3.07
CA ASN A 57 0.33 -0.39 4.11
C ASN A 57 -0.52 -0.78 5.34
N TYR A 58 -1.45 0.08 5.77
CA TYR A 58 -2.39 -0.26 6.84
C TYR A 58 -3.29 -1.45 6.47
N LEU A 59 -3.83 -1.48 5.25
CA LEU A 59 -4.66 -2.59 4.77
C LEU A 59 -3.88 -3.91 4.68
N LYS A 60 -2.65 -3.88 4.15
CA LYS A 60 -1.77 -5.05 4.08
C LYS A 60 -1.42 -5.57 5.47
N ASN A 61 -1.01 -4.69 6.39
CA ASN A 61 -0.63 -5.08 7.75
C ASN A 61 -1.82 -5.64 8.54
N ALA A 62 -3.01 -5.03 8.40
CA ALA A 62 -4.24 -5.52 9.03
C ALA A 62 -4.63 -6.91 8.49
N PHE A 63 -4.54 -7.12 7.17
CA PHE A 63 -4.84 -8.41 6.56
C PHE A 63 -3.86 -9.50 7.04
N THR A 64 -2.55 -9.21 7.07
CA THR A 64 -1.54 -10.15 7.57
C THR A 64 -1.78 -10.52 9.03
N GLY A 65 -2.12 -9.54 9.88
CA GLY A 65 -2.44 -9.78 11.29
C GLY A 65 -3.67 -10.68 11.45
N LEU A 66 -4.75 -10.38 10.73
CA LEU A 66 -5.99 -11.17 10.77
C LEU A 66 -5.76 -12.61 10.29
N ALA A 67 -5.03 -12.77 9.18
CA ALA A 67 -4.72 -14.07 8.60
C ALA A 67 -3.86 -14.92 9.53
N ALA A 68 -2.86 -14.32 10.20
CA ALA A 68 -2.02 -15.02 11.16
C ALA A 68 -2.82 -15.54 12.36
N VAL A 69 -3.70 -14.70 12.93
CA VAL A 69 -4.57 -15.08 14.06
C VAL A 69 -5.54 -16.18 13.65
N ALA A 70 -6.21 -16.04 12.50
CA ALA A 70 -7.14 -17.04 12.00
C ALA A 70 -6.44 -18.39 11.76
N GLY A 71 -5.26 -18.38 11.14
CA GLY A 71 -4.45 -19.58 10.92
C GLY A 71 -4.05 -20.26 12.23
N PHE A 72 -3.60 -19.49 13.22
CA PHE A 72 -3.23 -20.02 14.53
C PHE A 72 -4.41 -20.68 15.26
N LEU A 73 -5.60 -20.08 15.20
CA LEU A 73 -6.82 -20.65 15.80
C LEU A 73 -7.22 -21.98 15.15
N VAL A 74 -7.10 -22.11 13.84
CA VAL A 74 -7.39 -23.36 13.13
C VAL A 74 -6.40 -24.46 13.53
N VAL A 75 -5.09 -24.15 13.56
CA VAL A 75 -4.05 -25.13 13.94
C VAL A 75 -4.23 -25.61 15.38
N THR A 76 -4.48 -24.69 16.31
CA THR A 76 -4.69 -25.04 17.72
C THR A 76 -5.95 -25.88 17.92
N PHE A 77 -7.04 -25.57 17.21
CA PHE A 77 -8.26 -26.37 17.25
C PHE A 77 -8.02 -27.82 16.77
N ILE A 78 -7.31 -27.98 15.64
CA ILE A 78 -6.95 -29.31 15.09
C ILE A 78 -6.06 -30.08 16.07
N ALA A 79 -5.08 -29.42 16.70
CA ALA A 79 -4.20 -30.02 17.69
C ALA A 79 -4.99 -30.49 18.93
N ILE A 80 -5.89 -29.66 19.45
CA ILE A 80 -6.74 -30.01 20.60
C ILE A 80 -7.68 -31.19 20.27
N MET A 81 -8.31 -31.18 19.08
CA MET A 81 -9.14 -32.30 18.62
C MET A 81 -8.33 -33.59 18.52
N SER A 82 -7.15 -33.53 17.91
CA SER A 82 -6.23 -34.66 17.77
C SER A 82 -5.82 -35.21 19.14
N GLN A 83 -5.44 -34.34 20.07
CA GLN A 83 -5.08 -34.73 21.43
C GLN A 83 -6.26 -35.34 22.19
N LYS A 84 -7.48 -34.80 22.07
CA LYS A 84 -8.68 -35.37 22.69
C LYS A 84 -9.01 -36.74 22.11
N MET A 85 -8.90 -36.95 20.80
CA MET A 85 -9.12 -38.26 20.17
C MET A 85 -8.07 -39.29 20.60
N LEU A 86 -6.79 -38.92 20.63
CA LEU A 86 -5.71 -39.79 21.11
C LEU A 86 -5.89 -40.18 22.59
N LYS A 87 -6.21 -39.20 23.46
CA LYS A 87 -6.48 -39.47 24.89
C LYS A 87 -7.71 -40.36 25.09
N ARG A 88 -8.78 -40.19 24.29
CA ARG A 88 -9.96 -41.07 24.33
C ARG A 88 -9.60 -42.51 23.95
N LYS A 89 -8.81 -42.70 22.89
CA LYS A 89 -8.36 -44.04 22.47
C LYS A 89 -7.47 -44.72 23.51
N HIS A 90 -6.61 -43.96 24.21
CA HIS A 90 -5.78 -44.49 25.29
C HIS A 90 -6.58 -44.89 26.54
N LYS A 91 -7.71 -44.21 26.83
CA LYS A 91 -8.59 -44.61 27.94
C LYS A 91 -9.35 -45.90 27.64
N ASN A 92 -9.89 -46.07 26.43
CA ASN A 92 -10.62 -47.28 26.05
C ASN A 92 -9.77 -48.56 26.07
N LYS A 93 -8.47 -48.47 25.78
CA LYS A 93 -7.56 -49.64 25.80
C LYS A 93 -7.13 -50.10 27.20
N ARG A 94 -7.44 -49.34 28.26
CA ARG A 94 -7.05 -49.68 29.65
C ARG A 94 -8.23 -50.25 30.46
N SER A 95 -9.40 -50.36 29.84
CA SER A 95 -10.65 -50.88 30.40
C SER A 95 -11.10 -52.21 29.80
N ASP A 96 -10.31 -52.77 28.88
CA ASP A 96 -10.33 -54.18 28.48
C ASP A 96 -9.12 -54.88 29.12
#